data_AF-A0A284S687-F1
#
_entry.id   AF-A0A284S687-F1
#
_cell.length_a   1.000
_cell.length_b   1.000
_cell.length_c   1.000
_cell.angle_alpha   90.00
_cell.angle_beta   90.00
_cell.angle_gamma   90.00
#
_symmetry.space_group_name_H-M   'P 1'
#
loop_
_entity.id
_entity.type
_entity.pdbx_description
1 polymer ?
#
loop_
_entity_poly.entity_id
_entity_poly.type
_entity_poly.pdbx_seq_one_letter_code
_entity_poly.pdbx_strand_id
1 'polypeptide(L)'
;MALLAGSWAGCCIMCIGDYMRECPPNVLTSEEVSEIISSESEDDSTATLYDFTYTYRELRYRGYIDLGGMVLRNLTRHVYVRQDAAVEELKSSEYPGDIGNILLTNICWSADSSCAMMVDLSQGGWAGDRFDVVPLSSVEVDEEEWEDVTEDQVKLTRFALSG
;
A
#
# COMPACT_ATOMS: atom_id res chain seq x y z
N MET A 1 2.26 4.25 21.98
CA MET A 1 1.41 5.38 21.57
C MET A 1 1.47 5.47 20.04
N ALA A 2 0.51 4.87 19.34
CA ALA A 2 0.37 5.01 17.88
C ALA A 2 -0.66 6.13 17.65
N LEU A 3 -0.19 7.36 17.43
CA LEU A 3 -1.05 8.54 17.40
C LEU A 3 -1.45 9.02 15.98
N LEU A 4 -1.06 8.32 14.92
CA LEU A 4 -1.37 8.72 13.54
C LEU A 4 -1.87 7.59 12.63
N ALA A 5 -1.33 6.39 12.78
CA ALA A 5 -1.80 5.24 12.00
C ALA A 5 -3.19 4.82 12.52
N GLY A 6 -4.18 4.81 11.62
CA GLY A 6 -5.55 4.42 11.95
C GLY A 6 -5.65 2.95 12.38
N SER A 7 -6.86 2.39 12.42
CA SER A 7 -7.08 0.96 12.71
C SER A 7 -6.35 -0.02 11.76
N TRP A 8 -5.70 0.50 10.71
CA TRP A 8 -4.88 -0.26 9.76
C TRP A 8 -3.43 -0.45 10.20
N ALA A 9 -2.93 0.26 11.22
CA ALA A 9 -1.54 0.17 11.66
C ALA A 9 -1.15 -1.28 12.00
N GLY A 10 -0.14 -1.82 11.34
CA GLY A 10 0.30 -3.20 11.50
C GLY A 10 -0.55 -4.25 10.76
N CYS A 11 -1.58 -3.84 10.00
CA CYS A 11 -2.36 -4.72 9.14
C CYS A 11 -1.68 -4.94 7.79
N CYS A 12 -2.01 -6.05 7.14
CA CYS A 12 -1.62 -6.33 5.76
C CYS A 12 -2.36 -5.38 4.81
N ILE A 13 -1.66 -4.77 3.86
CA ILE A 13 -2.26 -3.85 2.89
C ILE A 13 -1.90 -4.31 1.46
N MET A 14 -2.90 -4.33 0.58
CA MET A 14 -2.73 -4.55 -0.85
C MET A 14 -3.66 -3.62 -1.65
N CYS A 15 -3.28 -3.29 -2.88
CA CYS A 15 -4.13 -2.63 -3.86
C CYS A 15 -4.45 -3.63 -4.98
N ILE A 16 -5.72 -3.82 -5.29
CA ILE A 16 -6.19 -4.80 -6.28
C ILE A 16 -7.12 -4.13 -7.28
N GLY A 17 -7.14 -4.66 -8.50
CA GLY A 17 -8.09 -4.27 -9.54
C GLY A 17 -9.52 -4.73 -9.25
N ASP A 18 -10.47 -4.11 -9.94
CA ASP A 18 -11.90 -4.39 -9.84
C ASP A 18 -12.30 -5.79 -10.33
N TYR A 19 -11.49 -6.42 -11.17
CA TYR A 19 -11.73 -7.79 -11.67
C TYR A 19 -11.11 -8.90 -10.80
N MET A 20 -10.43 -8.55 -9.70
CA MET A 20 -9.59 -9.51 -8.97
C MET A 20 -10.39 -10.47 -8.10
N ARG A 21 -10.05 -11.75 -8.23
CA ARG A 21 -10.64 -12.87 -7.45
C ARG A 21 -9.64 -13.59 -6.57
N GLU A 22 -8.37 -13.43 -6.87
CA GLU A 22 -7.25 -13.99 -6.13
C GLU A 22 -6.54 -12.87 -5.38
N CYS A 23 -5.63 -13.23 -4.48
CA CYS A 23 -4.76 -12.29 -3.78
C CYS A 23 -3.41 -12.96 -3.48
N PRO A 24 -2.38 -12.20 -3.04
CA PRO A 24 -1.14 -12.81 -2.58
C PRO A 24 -1.41 -13.83 -1.46
N PRO A 25 -0.67 -14.96 -1.42
CA PRO A 25 -0.95 -16.07 -0.50
C PRO A 25 -0.78 -15.73 0.99
N ASN A 26 -0.14 -14.60 1.30
CA ASN A 26 0.12 -14.11 2.64
C ASN A 26 -0.94 -13.10 3.14
N VAL A 27 -1.98 -12.80 2.36
CA VAL A 27 -2.98 -11.77 2.72
C VAL A 27 -4.27 -12.37 3.23
N LEU A 28 -4.87 -13.27 2.46
CA LEU A 28 -6.08 -14.00 2.82
C LEU A 28 -5.84 -15.49 2.60
N THR A 29 -6.40 -16.30 3.49
CA THR A 29 -6.51 -17.75 3.29
C THR A 29 -7.49 -18.07 2.17
N SER A 30 -7.35 -19.24 1.55
CA SER A 30 -8.30 -19.70 0.53
C SER A 30 -9.72 -19.84 1.08
N GLU A 31 -9.86 -20.13 2.39
CA GLU A 31 -11.15 -20.17 3.08
C GLU A 31 -11.77 -18.78 3.16
N GLU A 32 -11.02 -17.76 3.62
CA GLU A 32 -11.50 -16.38 3.69
C GLU A 32 -11.90 -15.83 2.32
N VAL A 33 -11.10 -16.10 1.29
CA VAL A 33 -11.44 -15.71 -0.10
C VAL A 33 -12.74 -16.36 -0.56
N SER A 34 -12.94 -17.64 -0.24
CA SER A 34 -14.17 -18.37 -0.61
C SER A 34 -15.39 -17.83 0.12
N GLU A 35 -15.26 -17.51 1.42
CA GLU A 35 -16.32 -16.89 2.21
C GLU A 35 -16.72 -15.53 1.64
N ILE A 36 -15.74 -14.68 1.32
CA ILE A 36 -15.96 -13.37 0.72
C ILE A 36 -16.75 -13.50 -0.60
N ILE A 37 -16.29 -14.36 -1.51
CA ILE A 37 -16.90 -14.50 -2.85
C ILE A 37 -18.30 -15.14 -2.77
N SER A 38 -18.50 -16.11 -1.87
CA SER A 38 -19.79 -16.78 -1.70
C SER A 38 -20.87 -15.94 -1.03
N SER A 39 -20.48 -14.87 -0.31
CA SER A 39 -21.39 -14.04 0.48
C SER A 39 -22.26 -13.07 -0.35
N GLU A 40 -21.96 -12.86 -1.64
CA GLU A 40 -22.53 -11.74 -2.42
C GLU A 40 -23.63 -12.07 -3.46
N SER A 41 -24.08 -13.33 -3.71
CA SER A 41 -25.41 -13.65 -4.34
C SER A 41 -25.64 -15.14 -4.66
N GLU A 42 -26.92 -15.54 -4.82
CA GLU A 42 -27.38 -16.88 -5.26
C GLU A 42 -27.17 -17.17 -6.77
N ASP A 43 -26.60 -16.25 -7.56
CA ASP A 43 -26.40 -16.37 -9.02
C ASP A 43 -24.90 -16.21 -9.36
N ASP A 44 -24.16 -17.28 -9.08
CA ASP A 44 -22.69 -17.34 -8.97
C ASP A 44 -21.95 -17.39 -10.31
N SER A 45 -21.10 -16.37 -10.58
CA SER A 45 -19.82 -16.50 -11.33
C SER A 45 -18.98 -15.20 -11.43
N THR A 46 -19.48 -14.04 -10.96
CA THR A 46 -18.84 -12.74 -11.20
C THR A 46 -18.32 -11.99 -9.98
N ALA A 47 -18.64 -12.38 -8.74
CA ALA A 47 -18.23 -11.64 -7.56
C ALA A 47 -16.70 -11.57 -7.40
N THR A 48 -16.21 -10.37 -7.13
CA THR A 48 -14.78 -10.04 -7.00
C THR A 48 -14.47 -9.57 -5.57
N LEU A 49 -13.18 -9.54 -5.22
CA LEU A 49 -12.75 -8.93 -3.96
C LEU A 49 -13.11 -7.43 -3.91
N TYR A 50 -13.18 -6.76 -5.07
CA TYR A 50 -13.61 -5.37 -5.16
C TYR A 50 -15.08 -5.20 -4.80
N ASP A 51 -15.97 -6.09 -5.27
CA ASP A 51 -17.41 -6.03 -4.95
C ASP A 51 -17.64 -6.10 -3.44
N PHE A 52 -16.96 -7.01 -2.75
CA PHE A 52 -17.00 -7.11 -1.29
C PHE A 52 -16.61 -5.79 -0.60
N THR A 53 -15.58 -5.09 -1.09
CA THR A 53 -15.13 -3.82 -0.50
C THR A 53 -16.14 -2.68 -0.66
N TYR A 54 -17.08 -2.80 -1.61
CA TYR A 54 -18.09 -1.78 -1.86
C TYR A 54 -18.97 -1.51 -0.63
N THR A 55 -19.21 -2.54 0.19
CA THR A 55 -19.96 -2.43 1.45
C THR A 55 -19.22 -1.64 2.54
N TYR A 56 -17.90 -1.46 2.41
CA TYR A 56 -17.03 -0.81 3.40
C TYR A 56 -16.50 0.56 2.94
N ARG A 57 -17.03 1.12 1.85
CA ARG A 57 -16.55 2.38 1.26
C ARG A 57 -17.05 3.62 2.04
N GLU A 58 -16.53 3.84 3.24
CA GLU A 58 -16.64 5.13 3.93
C GLU A 58 -15.39 5.98 3.72
N LEU A 59 -15.45 6.92 2.77
CA LEU A 59 -14.41 7.94 2.62
C LEU A 59 -14.63 9.05 3.66
N ARG A 60 -13.95 8.94 4.80
CA ARG A 60 -13.90 10.02 5.78
C ARG A 60 -12.76 10.98 5.43
N TYR A 61 -13.11 12.14 4.88
CA TYR A 61 -12.14 13.21 4.69
C TYR A 61 -11.62 13.66 6.07
N ARG A 62 -10.34 13.38 6.34
CA ARG A 62 -9.68 13.76 7.61
C ARG A 62 -9.01 15.13 7.58
N GLY A 63 -9.14 15.89 6.48
CA GLY A 63 -8.39 17.12 6.30
C GLY A 63 -6.94 16.87 5.88
N TYR A 64 -6.16 17.95 5.83
CA TYR A 64 -4.72 17.88 5.61
C TYR A 64 -4.03 17.35 6.86
N ILE A 65 -3.24 16.29 6.70
CA ILE A 65 -2.40 15.74 7.76
C ILE A 65 -0.95 16.09 7.38
N ASP A 66 -0.27 16.85 8.24
CA ASP A 66 1.15 17.09 8.10
C ASP A 66 1.92 15.82 8.53
N LEU A 67 2.66 15.25 7.59
CA LEU A 67 3.49 14.06 7.80
C LEU A 67 4.97 14.39 7.91
N GLY A 68 5.33 15.67 8.04
CA GLY A 68 6.73 16.10 8.20
C GLY A 68 7.45 15.34 9.31
N GLY A 69 8.65 14.83 9.02
CA GLY A 69 9.44 14.03 9.95
C GLY A 69 8.92 12.62 10.23
N MET A 70 7.93 12.14 9.49
CA MET A 70 7.41 10.77 9.58
C MET A 70 8.11 9.83 8.61
N VAL A 71 8.02 8.54 8.90
CA VAL A 71 8.46 7.44 8.04
C VAL A 71 7.32 6.47 7.79
N LEU A 72 7.25 5.93 6.58
CA LEU A 72 6.47 4.72 6.27
C LEU A 72 7.36 3.51 6.56
N ARG A 73 6.94 2.62 7.45
CA ARG A 73 7.67 1.37 7.71
C ARG A 73 6.93 0.18 7.09
N ASN A 74 7.70 -0.68 6.42
CA ASN A 74 7.26 -2.03 6.09
C ASN A 74 7.78 -2.96 7.20
N LEU A 75 6.85 -3.36 8.07
CA LEU A 75 7.14 -4.18 9.25
C LEU A 75 7.48 -5.63 8.87
N THR A 76 6.96 -6.13 7.75
CA THR A 76 7.27 -7.48 7.26
C THR A 76 8.73 -7.59 6.84
N ARG A 77 9.26 -6.52 6.23
CA ARG A 77 10.60 -6.50 5.62
C ARG A 77 11.65 -5.79 6.46
N HIS A 78 11.25 -5.11 7.53
CA HIS A 78 12.14 -4.31 8.38
C HIS A 78 12.85 -3.18 7.61
N VAL A 79 12.10 -2.52 6.72
CA VAL A 79 12.59 -1.38 5.92
C VAL A 79 11.70 -0.15 6.11
N TYR A 80 12.23 1.05 5.84
CA TYR A 80 11.47 2.28 5.95
C TYR A 80 11.77 3.31 4.84
N VAL A 81 10.84 4.24 4.66
CA VAL A 81 10.92 5.36 3.70
C VAL A 81 10.64 6.66 4.42
N ARG A 82 11.47 7.68 4.18
CA ARG A 82 11.36 9.02 4.79
C ARG A 82 10.42 9.92 4.02
N GLN A 83 9.39 10.47 4.68
CA GLN A 83 8.42 11.39 4.08
C GLN A 83 9.09 12.63 3.48
N ASP A 84 9.94 13.29 4.25
CA ASP A 84 10.52 14.58 3.83
C ASP A 84 11.38 14.43 2.58
N ALA A 85 12.14 13.33 2.48
CA ALA A 85 12.97 13.01 1.33
C ALA A 85 12.13 12.58 0.13
N ALA A 86 11.08 11.77 0.32
CA ALA A 86 10.15 11.39 -0.74
C ALA A 86 9.48 12.63 -1.36
N VAL A 87 8.98 13.53 -0.52
CA VAL A 87 8.35 14.78 -0.96
C VAL A 87 9.36 15.67 -1.68
N GLU A 88 10.58 15.84 -1.19
CA GLU A 88 11.61 16.65 -1.88
C GLU A 88 11.93 16.10 -3.28
N GLU A 89 12.14 14.79 -3.38
CA GLU A 89 12.60 14.14 -4.61
C GLU A 89 11.49 13.94 -5.65
N LEU A 90 10.22 13.86 -5.22
CA LEU A 90 9.05 13.70 -6.07
C LEU A 90 8.32 15.03 -6.36
N LYS A 91 8.88 16.18 -5.95
CA LYS A 91 8.33 17.52 -6.28
C LYS A 91 8.32 17.85 -7.77
N SER A 92 9.12 17.16 -8.58
CA SER A 92 9.35 17.50 -9.99
C SER A 92 8.33 16.92 -10.97
N SER A 93 7.45 16.02 -10.53
CA SER A 93 6.32 15.57 -11.33
C SER A 93 5.22 16.63 -11.35
N GLU A 94 4.45 16.69 -12.43
CA GLU A 94 3.23 17.50 -12.56
C GLU A 94 2.26 17.31 -11.37
N TYR A 95 2.40 16.18 -10.69
CA TYR A 95 1.75 15.83 -9.43
C TYR A 95 2.83 15.56 -8.36
N PRO A 96 2.97 16.40 -7.33
CA PRO A 96 3.93 16.16 -6.25
C PRO A 96 3.62 14.85 -5.54
N GLY A 97 4.61 13.98 -5.42
CA GLY A 97 4.46 12.67 -4.76
C GLY A 97 4.86 12.66 -3.28
N ASP A 98 4.38 11.68 -2.54
CA ASP A 98 4.73 11.44 -1.13
C ASP A 98 4.84 9.92 -0.80
N ILE A 99 4.96 9.57 0.49
CA ILE A 99 4.99 8.15 0.91
C ILE A 99 3.70 7.38 0.57
N GLY A 100 2.58 8.07 0.35
CA GLY A 100 1.34 7.46 -0.11
C GLY A 100 1.45 6.99 -1.56
N ASN A 101 2.09 7.79 -2.44
CA ASN A 101 2.43 7.35 -3.79
C ASN A 101 3.40 6.16 -3.76
N ILE A 102 4.43 6.22 -2.92
CA ILE A 102 5.39 5.12 -2.75
C ILE A 102 4.69 3.85 -2.27
N LEU A 103 3.81 3.97 -1.27
CA LEU A 103 3.03 2.84 -0.77
C LEU A 103 2.21 2.23 -1.92
N LEU A 104 1.43 3.05 -2.63
CA LEU A 104 0.57 2.60 -3.71
C LEU A 104 1.34 1.82 -4.78
N THR A 105 2.48 2.35 -5.24
CA THR A 105 3.32 1.70 -6.26
C THR A 105 3.85 0.32 -5.81
N ASN A 106 3.99 0.10 -4.50
CA ASN A 106 4.56 -1.14 -3.96
C ASN A 106 3.53 -2.18 -3.52
N ILE A 107 2.27 -1.79 -3.28
CA ILE A 107 1.23 -2.70 -2.78
C ILE A 107 0.28 -3.23 -3.87
N CYS A 108 0.42 -2.75 -5.11
CA CYS A 108 -0.38 -3.21 -6.23
C CYS A 108 -0.20 -4.72 -6.45
N TRP A 109 -1.32 -5.41 -6.69
CA TRP A 109 -1.34 -6.82 -6.99
C TRP A 109 -2.43 -7.18 -8.01
N SER A 110 -2.06 -8.02 -8.96
CA SER A 110 -2.88 -8.58 -10.02
C SER A 110 -2.24 -9.89 -10.50
N ALA A 111 -3.08 -10.90 -10.76
CA ALA A 111 -2.67 -12.10 -11.46
C ALA A 111 -2.58 -11.88 -13.00
N ASP A 112 -3.14 -10.78 -13.48
CA ASP A 112 -3.10 -10.36 -14.89
C ASP A 112 -2.12 -9.20 -15.06
N SER A 113 -1.15 -9.36 -15.96
CA SER A 113 -0.20 -8.32 -16.35
C SER A 113 -0.80 -7.21 -17.21
N SER A 114 -2.07 -7.33 -17.62
CA SER A 114 -2.82 -6.31 -18.35
C SER A 114 -3.14 -5.14 -17.43
N CYS A 115 -2.15 -4.31 -17.19
CA CYS A 115 -2.28 -3.03 -16.50
C CYS A 115 -2.06 -1.93 -17.53
N ALA A 116 -2.99 -0.99 -17.65
CA ALA A 116 -2.85 0.18 -18.54
C ALA A 116 -1.85 1.21 -17.96
N MET A 117 -0.70 0.74 -17.48
CA MET A 117 0.36 1.52 -16.84
C MET A 117 1.67 1.33 -17.62
N MET A 118 2.54 2.34 -17.63
CA MET A 118 3.86 2.25 -18.28
C MET A 118 4.84 1.32 -17.56
N VAL A 119 4.54 0.98 -16.31
CA VAL A 119 5.34 0.12 -15.44
C VAL A 119 4.49 -1.06 -15.04
N ASP A 120 5.08 -2.25 -15.04
CA ASP A 120 4.43 -3.41 -14.46
C ASP A 120 4.42 -3.29 -12.94
N LEU A 121 3.28 -2.85 -12.40
CA LEU A 121 2.98 -2.81 -10.97
C LEU A 121 2.06 -3.97 -10.57
N SER A 122 1.81 -4.93 -11.46
CA SER A 122 0.87 -6.04 -11.18
C SER A 122 1.32 -6.90 -10.02
N GLN A 123 2.59 -6.90 -9.65
CA GLN A 123 3.09 -7.65 -8.49
C GLN A 123 4.08 -6.80 -7.70
N GLY A 124 3.58 -5.70 -7.15
CA GLY A 124 4.33 -4.81 -6.27
C GLY A 124 5.00 -5.60 -5.15
N GLY A 125 6.28 -5.29 -4.91
CA GLY A 125 7.11 -6.06 -4.00
C GLY A 125 6.60 -6.10 -2.55
N TRP A 126 5.70 -5.19 -2.15
CA TRP A 126 5.16 -5.13 -0.80
C TRP A 126 3.66 -5.44 -0.73
N ALA A 127 3.09 -6.03 -1.78
CA ALA A 127 1.69 -6.45 -1.78
C ALA A 127 1.43 -7.43 -0.62
N GLY A 128 0.55 -7.03 0.29
CA GLY A 128 0.19 -7.83 1.45
C GLY A 128 1.10 -7.69 2.67
N ASP A 129 2.10 -6.82 2.61
CA ASP A 129 2.97 -6.56 3.76
C ASP A 129 2.27 -5.71 4.83
N ARG A 130 2.85 -5.71 6.04
CA ARG A 130 2.35 -4.96 7.19
C ARG A 130 3.00 -3.59 7.27
N PHE A 131 2.21 -2.56 7.49
CA PHE A 131 2.71 -1.18 7.49
C PHE A 131 2.26 -0.36 8.69
N ASP A 132 3.08 0.62 9.05
CA ASP A 132 2.67 1.76 9.87
C ASP A 132 3.35 3.05 9.43
N VAL A 133 2.90 4.16 10.02
CA VAL A 133 3.52 5.49 9.86
C VAL A 133 3.84 6.01 11.25
N VAL A 134 5.12 6.31 11.48
CA VAL A 134 5.64 6.72 12.79
C VAL A 134 6.67 7.85 12.63
N PRO A 135 6.99 8.61 13.70
CA PRO A 135 8.10 9.56 13.65
C PRO A 135 9.43 8.85 13.36
N LEU A 136 10.33 9.50 12.60
CA LEU A 136 11.68 8.98 12.30
C LEU A 136 12.45 8.58 13.57
N SER A 137 12.28 9.33 14.66
CA SER A 137 12.91 9.02 15.95
C SER A 137 12.54 7.64 16.51
N SER A 138 11.42 7.05 16.08
CA SER A 138 11.02 5.70 16.47
C SER A 138 11.88 4.61 15.84
N VAL A 139 12.50 4.90 14.69
CA VAL A 139 13.45 4.01 14.00
C VAL A 139 14.86 4.18 14.57
N GLU A 140 15.26 5.42 14.88
CA GLU A 140 16.62 5.73 15.38
C GLU A 140 16.91 5.15 16.78
N VAL A 141 15.87 4.95 17.60
CA VAL A 141 15.99 4.40 18.96
C VAL A 141 15.64 2.91 19.04
N ASP A 142 15.32 2.29 17.92
CA ASP A 142 15.02 0.86 17.87
C ASP A 142 16.30 0.05 18.09
N GLU A 143 16.18 -1.07 18.80
CA GLU A 143 17.30 -2.00 18.98
C GLU A 143 17.53 -2.83 17.70
N GLU A 144 16.51 -2.96 16.86
CA GLU A 144 16.59 -3.64 15.56
C GLU A 144 17.11 -2.70 14.45
N GLU A 145 17.95 -3.22 13.56
CA GLU A 145 18.57 -2.44 12.48
C GLU A 145 17.62 -2.30 11.28
N TRP A 146 16.97 -1.14 11.16
CA TRP A 146 16.07 -0.81 10.06
C TRP A 146 16.83 -0.36 8.81
N GLU A 147 16.45 -0.89 7.65
CA GLU A 147 17.03 -0.48 6.37
C GLU A 147 16.29 0.73 5.77
N ASP A 148 17.02 1.79 5.43
CA ASP A 148 16.49 2.93 4.71
C ASP A 148 16.47 2.66 3.19
N VAL A 149 15.28 2.44 2.64
CA VAL A 149 15.08 2.16 1.21
C VAL A 149 14.53 3.37 0.44
N THR A 150 14.60 4.58 1.04
CA THR A 150 14.00 5.79 0.48
C THR A 150 14.43 6.06 -0.96
N GLU A 151 15.73 5.96 -1.26
CA GLU A 151 16.28 6.28 -2.58
C GLU A 151 15.72 5.35 -3.67
N ASP A 152 15.70 4.04 -3.41
CA ASP A 152 15.23 3.05 -4.37
C ASP A 152 13.73 3.17 -4.62
N GLN A 153 12.96 3.41 -3.56
CA GLN A 153 11.52 3.55 -3.65
C GLN A 153 11.08 4.85 -4.34
N VAL A 154 11.83 5.93 -4.14
CA VAL A 154 11.65 7.18 -4.90
C VAL A 154 11.91 6.97 -6.39
N LYS A 155 12.98 6.24 -6.76
CA LYS A 155 13.28 5.96 -8.18
C LYS A 155 12.16 5.17 -8.85
N LEU A 156 11.68 4.11 -8.21
CA LEU A 156 10.56 3.30 -8.70
C LEU A 156 9.29 4.15 -8.88
N THR A 157 8.93 4.91 -7.86
CA THR A 157 7.72 5.75 -7.85
C THR A 157 7.79 6.86 -8.88
N ARG A 158 8.95 7.51 -9.05
CA ARG A 158 9.16 8.52 -10.08
C ARG A 158 8.90 7.96 -11.48
N PHE A 159 9.37 6.73 -11.76
CA PHE A 159 9.12 6.09 -13.04
C PHE A 159 7.62 5.79 -13.24
N ALA A 160 6.92 5.36 -12.19
CA ALA A 160 5.47 5.13 -12.23
C ALA A 160 4.64 6.42 -12.43
N LEU A 161 5.09 7.56 -11.88
CA LEU A 161 4.40 8.86 -12.00
C LEU A 161 4.70 9.62 -13.29
N SER A 162 5.69 9.19 -14.09
CA SER A 162 6.11 9.90 -15.31
C SER A 162 5.32 9.47 -16.58
N GLY A 163 4.25 8.69 -16.43
CA GLY A 163 3.44 8.12 -17.52
C GLY A 163 2.11 8.76 -17.77
#